data_AF-A0A1C5XVE1-F1
#
_entry.id   AF-A0A1C5XVE1-F1
#
_cell.length_a   1.000
_cell.length_b   1.000
_cell.length_c   1.000
_cell.angle_alpha   90.00
_cell.angle_beta   90.00
_cell.angle_gamma   90.00
#
_symmetry.space_group_name_H-M   'P 1'
#
loop_
_entity.id
_entity.type
_entity.pdbx_description
1 polymer ?
#
loop_
_entity_poly.entity_id
_entity_poly.type
_entity_poly.pdbx_seq_one_letter_code
_entity_poly.pdbx_strand_id
1 'polypeptide(L)' 'MKKYLVCILMLTPIFSWAQSITGTVVDSDGQSIVFANVVLCQAADSTIIAGCTSDENGIFYFSTENKVKMYSTEI' A
#
# COMPACT_ATOMS: atom_id res chain seq x y z
N MET A 1 -10.23 -21.58 37.78
CA MET A 1 -10.90 -20.54 36.97
C MET A 1 -9.89 -19.68 36.20
N LYS A 2 -8.91 -19.04 36.87
CA LYS A 2 -7.88 -18.18 36.25
C LYS A 2 -7.04 -18.84 35.12
N LYS A 3 -6.73 -20.14 35.25
CA LYS A 3 -5.92 -20.89 34.25
C LYS A 3 -6.64 -21.09 32.91
N TYR A 4 -7.96 -21.27 32.93
CA TYR A 4 -8.76 -21.45 31.72
C TYR A 4 -8.91 -20.15 30.92
N LEU A 5 -8.85 -19.01 31.61
CA LEU A 5 -8.90 -17.68 30.99
C LEU A 5 -7.67 -17.43 30.11
N VAL A 6 -6.48 -17.86 30.56
CA VAL A 6 -5.24 -17.76 29.78
C VAL A 6 -5.31 -18.63 28.53
N CYS A 7 -5.87 -19.84 28.63
CA CYS A 7 -6.08 -20.70 27.47
C CYS A 7 -7.04 -20.06 26.46
N ILE A 8 -8.17 -19.51 26.92
CA ILE A 8 -9.12 -18.81 26.03
C ILE A 8 -8.47 -17.64 25.29
N LEU A 9 -7.58 -16.89 25.96
CA LEU A 9 -6.90 -15.72 25.38
C LEU A 9 -5.85 -16.11 24.32
N MET A 10 -5.28 -17.32 24.41
CA MET A 10 -4.30 -17.82 23.43
C MET A 10 -4.95 -18.38 22.15
N LEU A 11 -6.25 -18.66 22.17
CA LEU A 11 -6.98 -19.19 21.01
C LEU A 11 -7.57 -18.10 20.11
N THR A 12 -7.38 -16.81 20.41
CA THR A 12 -7.89 -15.73 19.55
C THR A 12 -6.95 -15.53 18.34
N PRO A 13 -7.46 -15.68 17.10
CA PRO A 13 -6.67 -15.36 15.92
C PRO A 13 -6.40 -13.85 15.89
N ILE A 14 -5.12 -13.50 15.71
CA ILE A 14 -4.71 -12.11 15.49
C ILE A 14 -4.98 -11.79 14.02
N PHE A 15 -6.04 -11.05 13.74
CA PHE A 15 -6.27 -10.51 12.40
C PHE A 15 -5.21 -9.47 12.09
N SER A 16 -4.33 -9.76 11.13
CA SER A 16 -3.39 -8.79 10.58
C SER A 16 -3.99 -8.22 9.29
N TRP A 17 -4.22 -6.91 9.25
CA TRP A 17 -4.56 -6.22 8.01
C TRP A 17 -3.29 -5.95 7.21
N ALA A 18 -3.33 -6.24 5.92
CA ALA A 18 -2.24 -5.96 5.01
C ALA A 18 -1.98 -4.45 4.94
N GLN A 19 -0.70 -4.05 4.90
CA GLN A 19 -0.32 -2.64 4.90
C GLN A 19 -0.42 -2.04 3.49
N SER A 20 -1.28 -1.04 3.34
CA SER A 20 -1.34 -0.25 2.11
C SER A 20 -0.44 0.98 2.21
N ILE A 21 0.13 1.39 1.08
CA ILE A 21 0.91 2.63 0.96
C ILE A 21 -0.01 3.64 0.27
N THR A 22 -0.27 4.77 0.94
CA THR A 22 -1.16 5.82 0.46
C THR A 22 -0.59 7.20 0.77
N GLY A 23 -1.00 8.20 0.02
CA GLY A 23 -0.61 9.59 0.24
C GLY A 23 -1.28 10.54 -0.74
N THR A 24 -1.05 11.85 -0.55
CA THR A 24 -1.56 12.90 -1.44
C THR A 24 -0.40 13.58 -2.14
N VAL A 25 -0.48 13.71 -3.46
CA VAL A 25 0.47 14.46 -4.27
C VAL A 25 0.06 15.92 -4.24
N VAL A 26 0.94 16.81 -3.78
CA VAL A 26 0.69 18.25 -3.68
C VAL A 26 1.84 19.07 -4.29
N ASP A 27 1.54 20.27 -4.77
CA ASP A 27 2.52 21.26 -5.22
C ASP A 27 3.12 22.07 -4.05
N SER A 28 4.04 22.99 -4.33
CA SER A 28 4.69 23.88 -3.34
C SER A 28 3.71 24.72 -2.53
N ASP A 29 2.54 25.03 -3.10
CA ASP A 29 1.47 25.79 -2.44
C ASP A 29 0.52 24.89 -1.62
N GLY A 30 0.79 23.59 -1.54
CA GLY A 30 -0.04 22.61 -0.84
C GLY A 30 -1.32 22.20 -1.59
N GLN A 31 -1.47 22.60 -2.86
CA GLN A 31 -2.60 22.21 -3.68
C GLN A 31 -2.42 20.79 -4.24
N SER A 32 -3.48 19.98 -4.16
CA SER A 32 -3.47 18.62 -4.71
C SER A 32 -3.25 18.59 -6.21
N ILE A 33 -2.37 17.69 -6.66
CA ILE A 33 -2.11 17.42 -8.07
C ILE A 33 -2.93 16.21 -8.50
N VAL A 34 -3.94 16.48 -9.32
CA VAL A 34 -4.83 15.45 -9.88
C VAL A 34 -4.14 14.67 -10.99
N PHE A 35 -4.42 13.39 -11.07
CA PHE A 35 -3.91 12.50 -12.13
C PHE A 35 -2.37 12.48 -12.27
N ALA A 36 -1.66 12.73 -11.17
CA ALA A 36 -0.21 12.63 -11.11
C ALA A 36 0.23 11.16 -11.20
N ASN A 37 1.27 10.90 -11.99
CA ASN A 37 1.88 9.58 -12.06
C ASN A 37 2.77 9.34 -10.83
N VAL A 38 2.47 8.27 -10.10
CA VAL A 38 3.20 7.87 -8.90
C VAL A 38 3.85 6.51 -9.17
N VAL A 39 5.14 6.42 -8.91
CA VAL A 39 5.93 5.19 -9.11
C VAL A 39 6.47 4.73 -7.77
N LEU A 40 6.20 3.48 -7.42
CA LEU A 40 6.76 2.82 -6.25
C LEU A 40 8.07 2.16 -6.65
N CYS A 41 9.17 2.60 -6.05
CA CYS A 41 10.50 2.04 -6.29
C CYS A 41 11.03 1.31 -5.06
N GLN A 42 11.87 0.30 -5.30
CA GLN A 42 12.67 -0.35 -4.28
C GLN A 42 13.66 0.67 -3.70
N ALA A 43 13.71 0.81 -2.38
CA ALA A 43 14.58 1.80 -1.74
C ALA A 43 16.07 1.57 -1.99
N ALA A 44 16.48 0.31 -2.20
CA ALA A 44 17.89 -0.06 -2.33
C ALA A 44 18.52 0.32 -3.67
N ASP A 45 17.78 0.19 -4.77
CA ASP A 45 18.30 0.32 -6.14
C ASP A 45 17.40 1.15 -7.07
N SER A 46 16.32 1.73 -6.53
CA SER A 46 15.32 2.49 -7.29
C SER A 46 14.63 1.70 -8.41
N THR A 47 14.68 0.37 -8.38
CA THR A 47 13.95 -0.49 -9.31
C THR A 47 12.45 -0.24 -9.17
N ILE A 48 11.75 -0.04 -10.29
CA ILE A 48 10.30 0.18 -10.30
C ILE A 48 9.58 -1.12 -9.94
N ILE A 49 8.77 -1.07 -8.87
CA ILE A 49 7.96 -2.17 -8.36
C ILE A 49 6.51 -2.04 -8.85
N ALA A 50 5.96 -0.82 -8.86
CA ALA A 50 4.59 -0.56 -9.29
C ALA A 50 4.42 0.90 -9.74
N GLY A 51 3.35 1.16 -10.47
CA GLY A 51 2.93 2.53 -10.82
C GLY A 51 1.41 2.68 -10.66
N CYS A 52 0.97 3.86 -10.26
CA CYS A 52 -0.44 4.25 -10.25
C CYS A 52 -0.58 5.74 -10.58
N THR A 53 -1.82 6.19 -10.70
CA THR A 53 -2.16 7.57 -10.97
C THR A 53 -3.01 8.10 -9.82
N SER A 54 -2.75 9.31 -9.34
CA SER A 54 -3.54 9.93 -8.29
C SER A 54 -4.96 10.26 -8.77
N ASP A 55 -5.91 10.31 -7.84
CA ASP A 55 -7.32 10.60 -8.15
C ASP A 55 -7.58 12.12 -8.31
N GLU A 56 -8.86 12.49 -8.38
CA GLU A 56 -9.35 13.88 -8.47
C GLU A 56 -9.02 14.72 -7.22
N ASN A 57 -8.61 14.11 -6.12
CA ASN A 57 -8.17 14.77 -4.90
C ASN A 57 -6.63 14.71 -4.73
N GLY A 58 -5.92 14.18 -5.72
CA GLY A 58 -4.48 13.95 -5.67
C GLY A 58 -4.05 12.77 -4.79
N ILE A 59 -4.97 11.90 -4.38
CA ILE A 59 -4.69 10.75 -3.52
C ILE A 59 -4.24 9.56 -4.37
N PHE A 60 -3.16 8.89 -3.97
CA PHE A 60 -2.69 7.64 -4.57
C PHE A 60 -2.77 6.48 -3.58
N TYR A 61 -2.92 5.26 -4.10
CA TYR A 61 -3.05 4.06 -3.27
C TYR A 61 -2.34 2.85 -3.88
N PHE A 62 -1.49 2.19 -3.10
CA PHE A 62 -0.87 0.90 -3.42
C PHE A 62 -1.31 -0.14 -2.37
N SER A 63 -2.18 -1.07 -2.79
CA SER A 63 -2.50 -2.27 -1.99
C SER A 63 -1.36 -3.28 -2.01
N THR A 64 -1.14 -3.98 -0.90
CA THR A 64 -0.24 -5.15 -0.81
C THR A 64 -0.66 -6.29 -1.74
N GLU A 65 -1.93 -6.32 -2.16
CA GLU A 65 -2.48 -7.33 -3.08
C GLU A 65 -2.21 -7.03 -4.55
N ASN A 66 -1.70 -5.83 -4.87
CA ASN A 66 -1.14 -5.59 -6.19
C ASN A 66 0.17 -6.37 -6.28
N LYS A 67 0.05 -7.68 -6.51
CA LYS A 67 1.13 -8.47 -7.07
C LYS A 67 1.65 -7.66 -8.22
N VAL A 68 2.92 -7.28 -8.11
CA VAL A 68 3.72 -6.73 -9.18
C VAL A 68 3.36 -7.51 -10.42
N LYS A 69 2.51 -6.93 -11.28
CA LYS A 69 2.42 -7.35 -12.66
C LYS A 69 3.75 -6.88 -13.22
N MET A 70 4.80 -7.65 -12.94
CA MET A 70 5.98 -7.67 -13.78
C MET A 70 5.40 -7.69 -15.18
N TYR A 71 5.82 -6.74 -16.01
CA TYR A 71 5.47 -6.66 -17.42
C TYR A 71 5.66 -8.06 -18.04
N SER A 72 4.65 -8.91 -17.94
CA SER A 72 4.52 -10.11 -18.74
C SER A 72 4.11 -9.51 -20.06
N THR A 73 5.13 -9.23 -20.86
CA THR A 73 4.97 -9.00 -22.28
C THR A 73 4.39 -10.31 -22.80
N GLU A 74 3.06 -10.38 -22.87
CA GLU A 74 2.41 -11.35 -23.74
C GLU A 74 2.71 -10.87 -25.17
N ILE A 75 3.59 -11.62 -25.82
CA ILE A 75 3.90 -11.54 -27.24
C ILE A 75 2.77 -12.23 -27.99
#